data_AF-A0A9D1P609-F1
#
_entry.id   AF-A0A9D1P609-F1
#
_cell.length_a   1.000
_cell.length_b   1.000
_cell.length_c   1.000
_cell.angle_alpha   90.00
_cell.angle_beta   90.00
_cell.angle_gamma   90.00
#
_symmetry.space_group_name_H-M   'P 1'
#
loop_
_entity.id
_entity.type
_entity.pdbx_description
1 polymer ?
#
loop_
_entity_poly.entity_id
_entity_poly.type
_entity_poly.pdbx_seq_one_letter_code
_entity_poly.pdbx_strand_id
1 'polypeptide(L)'
;MNFISSFLKTVLEWIYALVGNYGWSVILFTVLIRAILLPLDVKSKRGMRAMSAVQPKMQALQKKYANDKEKLNQKMNELYRKEKINPMAGCLPMLIQLPILFCMFTAMRVVANEETVRMVIEWA
;
A
#
# COMPACT_ATOMS: atom_id res chain seq x y z
N MET A 1 -18.24 10.35 7.08
CA MET A 1 -17.92 9.05 7.74
C MET A 1 -19.00 7.98 7.54
N ASN A 2 -20.23 8.30 7.10
CA ASN A 2 -21.32 7.31 6.96
C ASN A 2 -21.35 6.54 5.63
N PHE A 3 -20.72 7.06 4.57
CA PHE A 3 -20.77 6.45 3.24
C PHE A 3 -19.92 5.17 3.14
N ILE A 4 -18.70 5.21 3.70
CA ILE A 4 -17.78 4.07 3.73
C ILE A 4 -18.38 2.94 4.57
N SER A 5 -18.93 3.25 5.75
CA SER A 5 -19.53 2.26 6.63
C SER A 5 -20.78 1.62 6.04
N SER A 6 -21.64 2.40 5.38
CA SER A 6 -22.85 1.85 4.72
C SER A 6 -22.49 0.97 3.53
N PHE A 7 -21.54 1.42 2.69
CA PHE A 7 -21.07 0.63 1.54
C PHE A 7 -20.41 -0.69 1.99
N LEU A 8 -19.59 -0.65 3.03
CA LEU A 8 -18.93 -1.84 3.57
C LEU A 8 -19.96 -2.83 4.12
N LYS A 9 -21.00 -2.35 4.81
CA LYS A 9 -22.05 -3.17 5.42
C LYS A 9 -22.90 -3.86 4.35
N THR A 10 -23.29 -3.15 3.30
CA THR A 10 -24.04 -3.74 2.16
C THR A 10 -23.23 -4.81 1.45
N VAL A 11 -21.94 -4.57 1.21
CA VAL A 11 -21.05 -5.56 0.57
C VAL A 11 -20.86 -6.78 1.47
N LEU A 12 -20.70 -6.58 2.78
CA LEU A 12 -20.51 -7.68 3.73
C LEU A 12 -21.78 -8.53 3.90
N GLU A 13 -22.96 -7.92 3.95
CA GLU A 13 -24.24 -8.64 4.01
C GLU A 13 -24.50 -9.42 2.71
N TRP A 14 -24.13 -8.87 1.55
CA TRP A 14 -24.21 -9.57 0.27
C TRP A 14 -23.30 -10.81 0.20
N ILE A 15 -22.05 -10.67 0.66
CA ILE A 15 -21.09 -11.79 0.67
C ILE A 15 -21.49 -12.81 1.75
N TYR A 16 -21.98 -12.37 2.90
CA TYR A 16 -22.48 -13.25 3.95
C TYR A 16 -23.73 -14.03 3.50
N ALA A 17 -24.63 -13.42 2.73
CA ALA A 17 -25.80 -14.10 2.17
C ALA A 17 -25.43 -15.21 1.15
N LEU A 18 -24.28 -15.09 0.48
CA LEU A 18 -23.78 -16.09 -0.47
C LEU A 18 -23.02 -17.25 0.20
N VAL A 19 -22.40 -17.02 1.36
CA VAL A 19 -21.41 -17.95 1.95
C VAL A 19 -21.85 -18.51 3.30
N GLY A 20 -22.68 -17.79 4.07
CA GLY A 20 -23.18 -18.19 5.39
C GLY A 20 -22.12 -18.29 6.50
N ASN A 21 -20.83 -18.04 6.18
CA ASN A 21 -19.72 -18.14 7.12
C ASN A 21 -18.84 -16.90 7.05
N TYR A 22 -18.75 -16.18 8.17
CA TYR A 22 -17.97 -14.94 8.29
C TYR A 22 -16.49 -15.11 7.93
N GLY A 23 -15.87 -16.26 8.20
CA GLY A 23 -14.46 -16.50 7.87
C GLY A 23 -14.20 -16.54 6.37
N TRP A 24 -15.05 -17.26 5.62
CA TRP A 24 -14.94 -17.32 4.16
C TRP A 24 -15.31 -16.01 3.48
N SER A 25 -16.26 -15.24 4.04
CA SER A 25 -16.61 -13.92 3.51
C SER A 25 -15.43 -12.95 3.51
N VAL A 26 -14.62 -12.95 4.57
CA VAL A 26 -13.42 -12.12 4.67
C VAL A 26 -12.33 -12.57 3.67
N ILE A 27 -12.13 -13.88 3.52
CA ILE A 27 -11.17 -14.43 2.54
C ILE A 27 -11.60 -14.03 1.12
N LEU A 28 -12.87 -14.17 0.77
CA LEU A 28 -13.37 -13.82 -0.55
C LEU A 28 -13.22 -12.32 -0.83
N PHE A 29 -13.56 -11.47 0.15
CA PHE A 29 -13.42 -10.02 0.06
C PHE A 29 -11.96 -9.60 -0.16
N THR A 30 -11.02 -10.18 0.58
CA THR A 30 -9.59 -9.88 0.42
C THR A 30 -9.05 -10.32 -0.93
N VAL A 31 -9.48 -11.48 -1.46
CA VAL A 31 -9.12 -11.94 -2.80
C VAL A 31 -9.67 -11.02 -3.88
N LEU A 32 -10.92 -10.58 -3.75
CA LEU A 32 -11.58 -9.69 -4.72
C LEU A 32 -10.91 -8.31 -4.77
N ILE A 33 -10.58 -7.75 -3.60
CA ILE A 33 -9.80 -6.51 -3.50
C ILE A 33 -8.40 -6.69 -4.10
N ARG A 34 -7.71 -7.80 -3.79
CA ARG A 34 -6.40 -8.09 -4.39
C ARG A 34 -6.47 -8.22 -5.90
N ALA A 35 -7.53 -8.83 -6.44
CA ALA A 35 -7.74 -8.98 -7.88
C ALA A 35 -7.92 -7.62 -8.57
N ILE A 36 -8.65 -6.70 -7.95
CA ILE A 36 -8.83 -5.33 -8.48
C ILE A 36 -7.54 -4.49 -8.33
N LEU A 37 -6.79 -4.66 -7.25
CA LEU A 37 -5.54 -3.94 -7.00
C LEU A 37 -4.34 -4.51 -7.78
N LEU A 38 -4.38 -5.78 -8.22
CA LEU A 38 -3.32 -6.44 -8.98
C LEU A 38 -2.78 -5.63 -10.17
N PRO A 39 -3.61 -5.08 -11.08
CA PRO A 39 -3.12 -4.26 -12.19
C PRO A 39 -2.42 -2.96 -11.72
N LEU A 40 -2.87 -2.39 -10.59
CA LEU A 40 -2.23 -1.23 -9.97
C LEU A 40 -0.88 -1.62 -9.35
N ASP A 41 -0.82 -2.77 -8.68
CA ASP A 41 0.37 -3.32 -8.04
C ASP A 41 1.47 -3.62 -9.07
N VAL A 42 1.09 -4.19 -10.22
CA VAL A 42 2.00 -4.42 -11.35
C VAL A 42 2.57 -3.11 -11.91
N LYS A 43 1.74 -2.05 -12.01
CA LYS A 43 2.22 -0.71 -12.43
C LYS A 43 3.22 -0.13 -11.41
N SER A 44 2.96 -0.25 -10.11
CA SER A 44 3.90 0.17 -9.05
C SER A 44 5.22 -0.60 -9.11
N LYS A 45 5.17 -1.93 -9.28
CA LYS A 45 6.38 -2.78 -9.39
C LYS A 45 7.24 -2.44 -10.60
N ARG A 46 6.63 -2.06 -11.73
CA ARG A 46 7.38 -1.63 -12.93
C ARG A 46 8.20 -0.36 -12.66
N GLY A 47 7.65 0.59 -11.91
CA GLY A 47 8.36 1.80 -11.49
C GLY A 47 9.54 1.52 -10.57
N MET A 48 9.37 0.63 -9.59
CA MET A 48 10.46 0.24 -8.69
C MET A 48 11.61 -0.46 -9.42
N ARG A 49 11.32 -1.36 -10.37
CA ARG A 49 12.38 -2.05 -11.15
C ARG A 49 13.20 -1.08 -12.01
N ALA A 50 12.55 -0.10 -12.64
CA ALA A 50 13.25 0.93 -13.40
C ALA A 50 14.20 1.74 -12.49
N MET A 51 13.76 2.07 -11.28
CA MET A 51 14.58 2.80 -10.30
C MET A 51 15.79 1.98 -9.83
N SER A 52 15.63 0.67 -9.60
CA SER A 52 16.75 -0.23 -9.28
C SER A 52 17.80 -0.30 -10.38
N ALA A 53 17.39 -0.23 -11.66
CA ALA A 53 18.33 -0.23 -12.80
C ALA A 53 19.16 1.06 -12.91
N VAL A 54 18.65 2.20 -12.40
CA VAL A 54 19.36 3.49 -12.42
C VAL A 54 20.17 3.76 -11.15
N GLN A 55 19.93 3.00 -10.09
CA GLN A 55 20.69 3.03 -8.84
C GLN A 55 22.23 2.98 -9.02
N PRO A 56 22.82 2.11 -9.87
CA PRO A 56 24.27 2.11 -10.09
C PRO A 56 24.79 3.39 -10.78
N LYS A 57 24.03 3.94 -11.75
CA LYS A 57 24.38 5.20 -12.42
C LYS A 57 24.31 6.37 -11.45
N MET A 58 23.36 6.35 -10.51
CA MET A 58 23.28 7.33 -9.44
C MET A 58 24.48 7.28 -8.49
N GLN A 59 24.91 6.08 -8.10
CA GLN A 59 26.10 5.93 -7.25
C GLN A 59 27.37 6.41 -7.95
N ALA A 60 27.52 6.17 -9.26
CA ALA A 60 28.62 6.70 -10.04
C ALA A 60 28.61 8.23 -10.10
N LEU A 61 27.43 8.86 -10.27
CA LEU A 61 27.26 10.31 -10.18
C LEU A 61 27.61 10.85 -8.79
N GLN A 62 27.15 10.18 -7.74
CA GLN A 62 27.43 10.56 -6.35
C GLN A 62 28.93 10.51 -6.04
N LYS A 63 29.64 9.48 -6.50
CA LYS A 63 31.11 9.40 -6.36
C LYS A 63 31.82 10.49 -7.16
N LYS A 64 31.36 10.80 -8.37
CA LYS A 64 32.01 11.78 -9.26
C LYS A 64 31.78 13.23 -8.81
N TYR A 65 30.66 13.52 -8.17
CA TYR A 65 30.27 14.87 -7.73
C TYR A 65 30.10 14.98 -6.20
N ALA A 66 30.78 14.13 -5.41
CA ALA A 66 30.67 14.09 -3.95
C ALA A 66 30.98 15.45 -3.29
N ASN A 67 31.92 16.22 -3.87
CA ASN A 67 32.32 17.54 -3.37
C ASN A 67 31.44 18.69 -3.87
N ASP A 68 30.52 18.45 -4.80
CA ASP A 68 29.79 19.52 -5.51
C ASP A 68 28.29 19.16 -5.56
N LYS A 69 27.62 19.31 -4.40
CA LYS A 69 26.21 18.92 -4.19
C LYS A 69 25.24 19.60 -5.16
N GLU A 70 25.57 20.80 -5.61
CA GLU A 70 24.72 21.57 -6.53
C GLU A 70 24.74 20.95 -7.93
N LYS A 71 25.93 20.64 -8.46
CA LYS A 71 26.07 19.89 -9.73
C LYS A 71 25.50 18.48 -9.63
N LEU A 72 25.64 17.83 -8.48
CA LEU A 72 25.10 16.49 -8.23
C LEU A 72 23.57 16.47 -8.39
N ASN A 73 22.86 17.45 -7.79
CA ASN A 73 21.41 17.56 -7.94
C ASN A 73 20.98 17.84 -9.38
N GLN A 74 21.70 18.73 -10.08
CA GLN A 74 21.42 19.02 -11.49
C GLN A 74 21.60 17.78 -12.39
N LYS A 75 22.72 17.05 -12.22
CA LYS A 75 23.03 15.86 -13.01
C LYS A 75 22.13 14.68 -12.66
N MET A 76 21.71 14.55 -11.41
CA MET A 76 20.74 13.55 -10.97
C MET A 76 19.37 13.80 -11.63
N ASN A 77 18.89 15.05 -11.67
CA ASN A 77 17.66 15.41 -12.37
C ASN A 77 17.77 15.19 -13.89
N GLU A 78 18.91 15.50 -14.50
CA GLU A 78 19.17 15.24 -15.92
C GLU A 78 19.13 13.74 -16.24
N LEU A 79 19.69 12.91 -15.36
CA LEU A 79 19.67 11.45 -15.48
C LEU A 79 18.25 10.88 -15.37
N TYR A 80 17.46 11.34 -14.39
CA TYR A 80 16.06 10.93 -14.25
C TYR A 80 15.22 11.30 -15.49
N ARG A 81 15.45 12.49 -16.07
CA ARG A 81 14.76 12.93 -17.30
C ARG A 81 15.19 12.13 -18.53
N LYS A 82 16.49 11.81 -18.66
CA LYS A 82 17.03 11.00 -19.77
C LYS A 82 16.47 9.58 -19.76
N GLU A 83 16.38 8.96 -18.59
CA GLU A 83 15.87 7.59 -18.42
C GLU A 83 14.33 7.53 -18.33
N LYS A 84 13.63 8.69 -18.37
CA LYS A 84 12.17 8.82 -18.21
C LYS A 84 11.60 8.07 -17.00
N ILE A 85 12.35 8.03 -15.91
CA ILE A 85 11.92 7.33 -14.69
C ILE A 85 11.23 8.33 -13.78
N ASN A 86 10.04 7.98 -13.31
CA ASN A 86 9.32 8.78 -12.33
C ASN A 86 9.70 8.30 -10.91
N PRO A 87 10.53 9.05 -10.14
CA PRO A 87 10.95 8.65 -8.80
C PRO A 87 9.75 8.47 -7.84
N MET A 88 8.61 9.10 -8.15
CA MET A 88 7.37 8.94 -7.38
C MET A 88 6.75 7.56 -7.51
N ALA A 89 7.06 6.79 -8.57
CA ALA A 89 6.56 5.43 -8.70
C ALA A 89 7.18 4.49 -7.65
N GLY A 90 8.36 4.83 -7.11
CA GLY A 90 9.01 4.10 -6.02
C GLY A 90 8.43 4.41 -4.63
N CYS A 91 7.89 5.61 -4.42
CA CYS A 91 7.24 5.99 -3.14
C CYS A 91 5.73 5.73 -3.12
N LEU A 92 5.09 5.53 -4.28
CA LEU A 92 3.67 5.16 -4.41
C LEU A 92 3.26 3.98 -3.51
N PRO A 93 4.01 2.85 -3.44
CA PRO A 93 3.68 1.76 -2.51
C PRO A 93 3.86 2.16 -1.04
N MET A 94 4.83 3.01 -0.71
CA MET A 94 5.03 3.51 0.66
C MET A 94 3.89 4.44 1.11
N LEU A 95 3.36 5.24 0.18
CA LEU A 95 2.22 6.11 0.43
C LEU A 95 0.93 5.32 0.65
N ILE A 96 0.80 4.13 0.06
CA ILE A 96 -0.31 3.18 0.29
C ILE A 96 -0.10 2.38 1.58
N GLN A 97 1.16 2.11 1.95
CA GLN A 97 1.51 1.41 3.19
C GLN A 97 1.16 2.21 4.44
N LEU A 98 1.34 3.54 4.41
CA LEU A 98 1.01 4.44 5.53
C LEU A 98 -0.47 4.33 5.98
N PRO A 99 -1.45 4.43 5.07
CA PRO A 99 -2.85 4.16 5.36
C PRO A 99 -3.09 2.76 5.92
N ILE A 100 -2.45 1.73 5.36
CA ILE A 100 -2.60 0.34 5.82
C ILE A 100 -2.08 0.19 7.26
N LEU A 101 -0.95 0.82 7.60
CA LEU A 101 -0.43 0.86 8.97
C LEU A 101 -1.40 1.55 9.93
N PHE A 102 -2.00 2.66 9.52
CA PHE A 102 -2.98 3.38 10.34
C PHE A 102 -4.27 2.57 10.53
N CYS A 103 -4.77 1.95 9.47
CA CYS A 103 -5.91 1.02 9.50
C CYS A 103 -5.61 -0.21 10.36
N MET A 104 -4.41 -0.80 10.26
CA MET A 104 -4.01 -1.94 11.08
C MET A 104 -3.90 -1.53 12.56
N PHE A 105 -3.32 -0.37 12.87
CA PHE A 105 -3.21 0.10 14.25
C PHE A 105 -4.59 0.42 14.87
N THR A 106 -5.49 1.02 14.10
CA THR A 106 -6.87 1.29 14.54
C THR A 106 -7.71 0.02 14.60
N ALA A 107 -7.60 -0.88 13.64
CA ALA A 107 -8.26 -2.19 13.66
C ALA A 107 -7.75 -3.05 14.81
N MET A 108 -6.45 -3.07 15.09
CA MET A 108 -5.89 -3.80 16.24
C MET A 108 -6.35 -3.18 17.57
N ARG A 109 -6.49 -1.85 17.64
CA ARG A 109 -7.13 -1.17 18.78
C ARG A 109 -8.62 -1.52 18.93
N VAL A 110 -9.35 -1.64 17.82
CA VAL A 110 -10.77 -2.03 17.81
C VAL A 110 -10.91 -3.51 18.17
N VAL A 111 -10.08 -4.40 17.62
CA VAL A 111 -10.08 -5.85 17.86
C VAL A 111 -9.60 -6.18 19.28
N ALA A 112 -8.59 -5.50 19.81
CA ALA A 112 -8.23 -5.64 21.23
C ALA A 112 -9.38 -5.23 22.16
N ASN A 113 -10.26 -4.32 21.71
CA ASN A 113 -11.47 -3.94 22.43
C ASN A 113 -12.64 -4.90 22.16
N GLU A 114 -12.81 -5.40 20.93
CA GLU A 114 -13.89 -6.32 20.52
C GLU A 114 -13.66 -7.78 20.94
N GLU A 115 -12.43 -8.28 21.00
CA GLU A 115 -12.12 -9.61 21.58
C GLU A 115 -12.38 -9.64 23.09
N THR A 116 -12.14 -8.52 23.79
CA THR A 116 -12.54 -8.35 25.19
C THR A 116 -14.07 -8.31 25.31
N VAL A 117 -14.78 -7.63 24.41
CA VAL A 117 -16.25 -7.56 24.42
C VAL A 117 -16.90 -8.89 24.03
N ARG A 118 -16.33 -9.67 23.10
CA ARG A 118 -16.80 -11.04 22.79
C ARG A 118 -16.55 -12.00 23.95
N MET A 119 -15.38 -11.92 24.62
CA MET A 119 -15.12 -12.69 25.85
C MET A 119 -16.07 -12.33 27.00
N VAL A 120 -16.46 -11.06 27.14
CA VAL A 120 -17.40 -10.62 28.19
C VAL A 120 -18.86 -10.98 27.86
N ILE A 121 -19.28 -10.95 26.59
CA ILE A 121 -20.65 -11.27 26.17
C ILE A 121 -20.90 -12.79 26.11
N GLU A 122 -19.87 -13.63 25.89
CA GLU A 122 -20.04 -15.10 25.97
C GLU A 122 -20.04 -15.63 27.43
N TRP A 123 -19.67 -14.81 28.42
CA TRP A 123 -19.65 -15.15 29.86
C TRP A 123 -20.64 -14.31 30.71
N ALA A 124 -21.57 -13.61 30.07
CA ALA A 124 -22.68 -12.86 30.69
C ALA A 124 -24.02 -13.34 30.12
#